data_AF-A0A015I9X4-F1
#
_entry.id   AF-A0A015I9X4-F1
#
_cell.length_a   1.000
_cell.length_b   1.000
_cell.length_c   1.000
_cell.angle_alpha   90.00
_cell.angle_beta   90.00
_cell.angle_gamma   90.00
#
_symmetry.space_group_name_H-M   'P 1'
#
loop_
_entity.id
_entity.type
_entity.pdbx_description
1 polymer ?
#
loop_
_entity_poly.entity_id
_entity_poly.type
_entity_poly.pdbx_seq_one_letter_code
_entity_poly.pdbx_strand_id
1 'polypeptide(L)'
;MWNWNILLELSNKYPLLEFTGIDKTKLFPSLIKPSNLNFIHANILEGLPFQQNHFDFVHLNIVEPRHTKDQWAFIMSELIRVAKPGGYIEIQGFDSLQEQLVQDF
;
A
#
# COMPACT_ATOMS: atom_id res chain seq x y z
N MET A 1 -14.10 3.08 4.83
CA MET A 1 -13.59 2.21 5.91
C MET A 1 -12.13 1.96 5.61
N TRP A 2 -11.22 2.34 6.50
CA TRP A 2 -9.78 2.26 6.24
C TRP A 2 -9.30 0.79 6.25
N ASN A 3 -8.41 0.43 5.32
CA ASN A 3 -8.23 -0.93 4.81
C ASN A 3 -7.23 -1.81 5.60
N TRP A 4 -7.00 -1.56 6.90
CA TRP A 4 -6.06 -2.40 7.68
C TRP A 4 -6.61 -3.79 8.02
N ASN A 5 -7.92 -4.00 7.89
CA ASN A 5 -8.53 -5.31 8.15
C ASN A 5 -7.98 -6.41 7.24
N ILE A 6 -7.62 -6.10 5.98
CA ILE A 6 -7.12 -7.12 5.05
C ILE A 6 -5.78 -7.71 5.53
N LEU A 7 -4.90 -6.89 6.11
CA LEU A 7 -3.63 -7.38 6.65
C LEU A 7 -3.84 -8.26 7.88
N LEU A 8 -4.82 -7.94 8.73
CA LEU A 8 -5.18 -8.79 9.87
C LEU A 8 -5.76 -10.14 9.39
N GLU A 9 -6.63 -10.13 8.38
CA GLU A 9 -7.19 -11.36 7.81
C GLU A 9 -6.11 -12.23 7.14
N LEU A 10 -5.27 -11.64 6.30
CA LEU A 10 -4.23 -12.35 5.57
C LEU A 10 -3.13 -12.90 6.51
N SER A 11 -2.72 -12.14 7.52
CA SER A 11 -1.71 -12.59 8.48
C SER A 11 -2.20 -13.77 9.34
N ASN A 12 -3.48 -13.79 9.71
CA ASN A 12 -4.09 -14.96 10.37
C ASN A 12 -4.20 -16.17 9.43
N LYS A 13 -4.54 -15.94 8.16
CA LYS A 13 -4.71 -17.01 7.16
C LYS A 13 -3.38 -17.65 6.75
N TYR A 14 -2.30 -16.87 6.70
CA TYR A 14 -0.98 -17.30 6.23
C TYR A 14 0.10 -17.05 7.30
N PRO A 15 0.14 -17.85 8.38
CA PRO A 15 0.99 -17.61 9.55
C PRO A 15 2.50 -17.73 9.28
N LEU A 16 2.89 -18.36 8.16
CA LEU A 16 4.30 -18.50 7.75
C LEU A 16 4.82 -17.31 6.93
N LEU A 17 3.94 -16.40 6.49
CA LEU A 17 4.32 -15.22 5.74
C LEU A 17 4.42 -14.02 6.68
N GLU A 18 5.33 -13.10 6.38
CA GLU A 18 5.49 -11.85 7.11
C GLU A 18 4.75 -10.72 6.40
N PHE A 19 4.02 -9.91 7.17
CA PHE A 19 3.22 -8.81 6.68
C PHE A 19 3.66 -7.50 7.33
N THR A 20 3.80 -6.46 6.52
CA THR A 20 4.06 -5.10 7.01
C THR A 20 3.05 -4.13 6.43
N GLY A 21 2.26 -3.49 7.29
CA GLY A 21 1.38 -2.40 6.94
C GLY A 21 2.04 -1.04 7.15
N ILE A 22 1.88 -0.13 6.20
CA ILE A 22 2.32 1.26 6.32
C ILE A 22 1.13 2.19 6.19
N ASP A 23 1.05 3.16 7.10
CA ASP A 23 0.11 4.26 6.99
C ASP A 23 0.74 5.52 7.60
N LYS A 24 0.42 6.68 7.01
CA LYS A 24 0.82 8.00 7.54
C LYS A 24 -0.03 8.43 8.74
N THR A 25 -1.11 7.72 9.01
CA THR A 25 -2.00 7.89 10.15
C THR A 25 -1.76 6.76 11.14
N LYS A 26 -1.64 7.07 12.44
CA LYS A 26 -1.45 6.06 13.49
C LYS A 26 -2.76 5.37 13.90
N LEU A 27 -3.60 5.02 12.94
CA LEU A 27 -4.96 4.50 13.18
C LEU A 27 -5.02 2.96 13.24
N PHE A 28 -3.88 2.28 13.14
CA PHE A 28 -3.80 0.82 13.18
C PHE A 28 -3.78 0.25 14.61
N PRO A 29 -4.37 -0.93 14.84
CA PRO A 29 -4.36 -1.59 16.14
C PRO A 29 -2.93 -2.02 16.50
N SER A 30 -2.37 -1.42 17.56
CA SER A 30 -0.99 -1.70 18.00
C SER A 30 -0.89 -2.81 19.05
N LEU A 31 -1.97 -3.10 19.79
CA LEU A 31 -1.94 -4.01 20.95
C LEU A 31 -2.41 -5.44 20.67
N ILE A 32 -3.31 -5.67 19.71
CA ILE A 32 -3.87 -7.00 19.41
C ILE A 32 -3.69 -7.28 17.92
N LYS A 33 -2.60 -7.99 17.58
CA LYS A 33 -2.28 -8.41 16.21
C LYS A 33 -1.49 -9.72 16.19
N PRO A 34 -1.54 -10.51 15.11
CA PRO A 34 -0.67 -11.66 14.91
C PRO A 34 0.82 -11.27 14.98
N SER A 35 1.68 -12.21 15.40
CA SER A 35 3.13 -11.96 15.55
C SER A 35 3.83 -11.72 14.21
N ASN A 36 3.28 -12.24 13.12
CA ASN A 36 3.78 -12.09 11.75
C ASN A 36 3.26 -10.82 11.04
N LEU A 37 2.51 -9.95 11.73
CA LEU A 37 2.03 -8.69 11.18
C LEU A 37 2.63 -7.51 11.94
N ASN A 38 3.28 -6.58 11.26
CA ASN A 38 3.78 -5.34 11.83
C ASN A 38 3.19 -4.11 11.15
N PHE A 39 3.06 -3.01 11.90
CA PHE A 39 2.63 -1.73 11.36
C PHE A 39 3.70 -0.67 11.59
N ILE A 40 3.99 0.11 10.55
CA ILE A 40 4.97 1.19 10.60
C ILE A 40 4.27 2.50 10.23
N HIS A 41 4.45 3.50 11.08
CA HIS A 41 4.00 4.86 10.81
C HIS A 41 5.01 5.55 9.88
N ALA A 42 4.66 5.70 8.61
CA ALA A 42 5.51 6.36 7.62
C ALA A 42 4.66 6.99 6.52
N ASN A 43 5.16 8.08 5.94
CA ASN A 43 4.58 8.73 4.78
C ASN A 43 5.32 8.28 3.53
N ILE A 44 4.65 7.65 2.58
CA ILE A 44 5.28 7.19 1.35
C ILE A 44 5.93 8.33 0.54
N LEU A 45 5.44 9.57 0.67
CA LEU A 45 6.02 10.75 0.03
C LEU A 45 7.34 11.23 0.67
N GLU A 46 7.69 10.69 1.84
CA GLU A 46 8.98 10.93 2.51
C GLU A 46 9.96 9.77 2.30
N GLY A 47 9.52 8.71 1.60
CA GLY A 47 10.26 7.48 1.38
C GLY A 47 9.89 6.37 2.37
N LEU A 48 9.91 5.13 1.89
CA LEU A 48 9.63 3.93 2.66
C LEU A 48 10.88 3.50 3.45
N PRO A 49 10.75 3.18 4.75
CA PRO A 49 11.88 2.87 5.64
C PRO A 49 12.40 1.43 5.46
N PHE A 50 12.56 1.00 4.21
CA PHE A 50 13.09 -0.31 3.85
C PHE A 50 14.23 -0.18 2.86
N GLN A 51 15.06 -1.21 2.80
CA GLN A 51 16.11 -1.32 1.79
C GLN A 51 15.51 -1.62 0.41
N GLN A 52 16.34 -1.51 -0.63
CA GLN A 52 15.96 -1.99 -1.96
C GLN A 52 15.72 -3.50 -1.94
N ASN A 53 14.83 -4.01 -2.81
CA ASN A 53 14.58 -5.44 -2.99
C ASN A 53 14.22 -6.17 -1.68
N HIS A 54 13.35 -5.58 -0.86
CA HIS A 54 12.99 -6.09 0.46
C HIS A 54 11.78 -7.05 0.41
N PHE A 55 10.73 -6.71 -0.35
CA PHE A 55 9.47 -7.45 -0.37
C PHE A 55 9.31 -8.31 -1.63
N ASP A 56 8.78 -9.52 -1.46
CA ASP A 56 8.39 -10.40 -2.58
C ASP A 56 7.07 -9.93 -3.24
N PHE A 57 6.20 -9.26 -2.47
CA PHE A 57 4.93 -8.71 -2.90
C PHE A 57 4.67 -7.36 -2.22
N VAL A 58 4.31 -6.35 -3.02
CA VAL A 58 3.98 -4.99 -2.55
C VAL A 58 2.56 -4.66 -3.01
N HIS A 59 1.69 -4.24 -2.09
CA HIS A 59 0.34 -3.81 -2.41
C HIS A 59 0.13 -2.34 -2.02
N LEU A 60 -0.36 -1.54 -2.96
CA LEU A 60 -0.81 -0.17 -2.72
C LEU A 60 -2.32 -0.09 -2.94
N ASN A 61 -3.05 0.32 -1.89
CA ASN A 61 -4.47 0.67 -2.00
C ASN A 61 -4.65 2.19 -2.07
N ILE A 62 -5.09 2.68 -3.23
CA ILE A 62 -5.36 4.09 -3.51
C ILE A 62 -6.78 4.40 -3.03
N VAL A 63 -6.89 4.84 -1.77
CA VAL A 63 -8.16 5.28 -1.18
C VAL A 63 -8.57 6.66 -1.70
N GLU A 64 -7.59 7.50 -2.05
CA GLU A 64 -7.83 8.86 -2.50
C GLU A 64 -6.71 9.33 -3.45
N PRO A 65 -6.98 9.50 -4.76
CA PRO A 65 -5.94 9.79 -5.75
C PRO A 65 -5.56 11.28 -5.82
N ARG A 66 -5.39 11.96 -4.67
CA ARG A 66 -5.00 13.39 -4.62
C ARG A 66 -3.48 13.60 -4.64
N HIS A 67 -2.80 13.02 -5.62
CA HIS A 67 -1.35 13.19 -5.81
C HIS A 67 -1.06 13.81 -7.18
N THR A 68 -0.06 14.69 -7.23
CA THR A 68 0.44 15.23 -8.50
C THR A 68 1.14 14.14 -9.32
N LYS A 69 1.38 14.40 -10.61
CA LYS A 69 2.12 13.48 -11.48
C LYS A 69 3.50 13.14 -10.92
N ASP A 70 4.22 14.13 -10.40
CA ASP A 70 5.55 13.94 -9.82
C ASP A 70 5.51 13.13 -8.52
N GLN A 71 4.49 13.36 -7.68
CA GLN A 71 4.26 12.56 -6.48
C GLN A 71 3.94 11.10 -6.84
N TRP A 72 3.14 10.86 -7.87
CA TRP A 72 2.88 9.51 -8.36
C TRP A 72 4.14 8.83 -8.89
N ALA A 73 4.96 9.55 -9.66
CA ALA A 73 6.24 9.03 -10.13
C ALA A 73 7.15 8.63 -8.96
N PHE A 74 7.19 9.46 -7.91
CA PHE A 74 7.93 9.15 -6.69
C PHE A 74 7.37 7.93 -5.97
N ILE A 75 6.06 7.86 -5.75
CA ILE A 75 5.38 6.71 -5.13
C ILE A 75 5.72 5.42 -5.89
N MET A 76 5.56 5.41 -7.21
CA MET A 76 5.86 4.24 -8.03
C MET A 76 7.34 3.85 -7.93
N SER A 77 8.25 4.83 -7.91
CA SER A 77 9.68 4.56 -7.73
C SER A 77 9.98 3.90 -6.39
N GLU A 78 9.27 4.29 -5.32
CA GLU A 78 9.42 3.69 -4.00
C GLU A 78 8.87 2.26 -3.95
N LEU A 79 7.70 2.00 -4.55
CA LEU A 79 7.15 0.64 -4.65
C LEU A 79 8.09 -0.30 -5.42
N ILE A 80 8.63 0.18 -6.55
CA ILE A 80 9.60 -0.57 -7.36
C ILE A 80 10.89 -0.81 -6.58
N ARG A 81 11.41 0.20 -5.89
CA ARG A 81 12.65 0.09 -5.13
C ARG A 81 12.55 -0.98 -4.06
N VAL A 82 11.44 -1.03 -3.30
CA VAL A 82 11.29 -1.99 -2.20
C VAL A 82 10.86 -3.38 -2.66
N ALA A 83 10.32 -3.54 -3.86
CA ALA A 83 10.03 -4.85 -4.45
C ALA A 83 11.31 -5.57 -4.92
N LYS A 84 11.42 -6.87 -4.66
CA LYS A 84 12.51 -7.70 -5.19
C LYS A 84 12.41 -7.83 -6.73
N PRO A 85 13.54 -8.05 -7.44
CA PRO A 85 13.49 -8.44 -8.84
C PRO A 85 12.68 -9.73 -9.01
N GLY A 86 11.68 -9.69 -9.89
CA GLY A 86 10.73 -10.80 -10.06
C GLY A 86 9.60 -10.86 -9.03
N GLY A 87 9.59 -9.95 -8.06
CA GLY A 87 8.45 -9.73 -7.16
C GLY A 87 7.29 -9.04 -7.86
N TYR A 88 6.15 -8.98 -7.17
CA TYR A 88 4.92 -8.41 -7.70
C TYR A 88 4.56 -7.09 -7.00
N ILE A 89 4.04 -6.15 -7.79
CA ILE A 89 3.45 -4.91 -7.29
C ILE A 89 1.99 -4.92 -7.73
N GLU A 90 1.09 -4.90 -6.76
CA GLU A 90 -0.35 -4.77 -6.98
C GLU A 90 -0.79 -3.36 -6.59
N ILE A 91 -1.55 -2.72 -7.47
CA ILE A 91 -2.12 -1.41 -7.21
C ILE A 91 -3.63 -1.54 -7.35
N GLN A 92 -4.32 -1.38 -6.23
CA GLN A 92 -5.77 -1.32 -6.20
C GLN A 92 -6.17 0.15 -6.06
N GLY A 93 -7.12 0.61 -6.86
CA GLY A 93 -7.63 1.97 -6.76
C GLY A 93 -9.07 2.04 -7.23
N PHE A 94 -9.71 3.17 -6.96
CA PHE A 94 -11.03 3.45 -7.52
C PHE A 94 -10.90 3.65 -9.04
N ASP A 95 -11.64 2.86 -9.81
CA ASP A 95 -11.79 3.12 -11.24
C ASP A 95 -12.77 4.29 -11.39
N SER A 96 -12.24 5.48 -11.70
CA SER A 96 -13.05 6.67 -11.93
C SER A 96 -13.62 6.73 -13.35
N LEU A 97 -13.72 5.61 -14.07
CA LEU A 97 -14.45 5.55 -15.33
C LEU A 97 -15.97 5.63 -15.08
N GLN A 98 -16.44 6.81 -14.65
CA GLN A 98 -17.79 7.28 -14.90
C GLN A 98 -17.80 8.80 -15.13
N GLU A 99 -18.24 9.15 -16.35
CA GLU A 99 -18.80 10.44 -16.80
C GLU A 99 -17.85 11.61 -17.15
N GLN A 100 -17.05 11.44 -18.21
CA GLN A 100 -16.62 12.57 -19.05
C GLN A 100 -17.11 12.47 -20.52
N LEU A 101 -18.14 11.65 -20.80
CA LEU A 101 -18.66 11.47 -22.18
C LEU A 101 -20.15 11.83 -22.38
N VAL A 102 -20.78 12.61 -21.49
CA VAL A 102 -22.14 13.17 -21.75
C VAL A 102 -22.27 14.62 -21.30
N GLN A 103 -21.38 15.50 -21.77
CA GLN A 103 -21.59 16.96 -21.73
C GLN A 103 -21.33 17.66 -23.08
N ASP A 104 -21.09 16.92 -24.16
CA ASP A 104 -20.86 17.47 -25.51
C ASP A 104 -21.94 17.05 -26.54
N PHE A 105 -23.22 17.00 -26.14
CA PHE A 105 -24.37 16.97 -27.07
C PHE A 105 -25.51 17.87 -26.60
#